data_AF-A0A3D8QA79-F1
#
_entry.id   AF-A0A3D8QA79-F1
#
_cell.length_a   1.000
_cell.length_b   1.000
_cell.length_c   1.000
_cell.angle_alpha   90.00
_cell.angle_beta   90.00
_cell.angle_gamma   90.00
#
_symmetry.space_group_name_H-M   'P 1'
#
loop_
_entity.id
_entity.type
_entity.pdbx_description
1 polymer ?
#
loop_
_entity_poly.entity_id
_entity_poly.type
_entity_poly.pdbx_seq_one_letter_code
_entity_poly.pdbx_strand_id
1 'polypeptide(L)'
;MPPIRLDARDLLEHNARYGVLICRECRYAIQKSALRSHLLRHKIFRGERQRLLSSIAQLDLLEPHHVPLPDPTSPPIDGLPISSGYCCTATGCAHLCATAKRMRRHWSECHDLKETSPNSSSFARPVTLQTFFRGTKLRYFEVAVPPVVNTAGGIPLVTNTGDGGESRHDEQNCGEDGPIEPRVSAPPKTSPTVSPIGADLEMLTYFHHFTTTTSLTLPGAEHPQSATHYWQVNVVHQALQRQWLMCGLLAISAGHLAALADETTIKQVHCVRFAQFLRTFSIGLEETERGLDAVSTVAKEAKKAGGQIMCVLRCAYWVLAGSMLDQGTLTGLAAPLHIQSILTTIRGFSTPDLLLSAAGTLSDGAERQEATFTQAMRVLEEVRGTSETGHAGDASPLNNTASALFNRTLTLPYRMAETFGKPESAEDVLATLSAIAALVECSYISFSPSGVGGAWLGMVTWLNKVPEHFIYLVGSHNLAALVVLAHWAAFLVKRAEHCGCWFLSGLTKSILLQIAERLPPDNHAVQSLVEDLIA
;
A
#
# COMPACT_ATOMS: atom_id res chain seq x y z
N MET A 1 3.56 -16.91 42.02
CA MET A 1 4.47 -18.02 41.68
C MET A 1 5.69 -17.47 40.97
N PRO A 2 6.89 -18.04 41.15
CA PRO A 2 8.08 -17.68 40.36
C PRO A 2 7.90 -18.06 38.89
N PRO A 3 8.62 -17.41 37.95
CA PRO A 3 8.55 -17.75 36.54
C PRO A 3 9.11 -19.15 36.27
N ILE A 4 8.45 -19.90 35.38
CA ILE A 4 8.86 -21.26 35.00
C ILE A 4 9.71 -21.17 33.73
N ARG A 5 10.93 -21.69 33.79
CA ARG A 5 11.83 -21.78 32.63
C ARG A 5 11.62 -23.11 31.91
N LEU A 6 11.52 -23.08 30.57
CA LEU A 6 11.03 -24.23 29.79
C LEU A 6 12.10 -24.93 28.95
N ASP A 7 13.28 -24.34 28.81
CA ASP A 7 14.37 -24.85 27.98
C ASP A 7 15.73 -24.78 28.68
N ALA A 8 16.67 -25.63 28.26
CA ALA A 8 17.99 -25.75 28.87
C ALA A 8 18.94 -24.56 28.60
N ARG A 9 18.47 -23.52 27.90
CA ARG A 9 19.22 -22.29 27.58
C ARG A 9 18.60 -21.03 28.21
N ASP A 10 17.59 -21.18 29.07
CA ASP A 10 16.84 -20.08 29.69
C ASP A 10 16.26 -19.06 28.68
N LEU A 11 15.97 -19.50 27.45
CA LEU A 11 15.44 -18.64 26.39
C LEU A 11 13.97 -18.25 26.65
N LEU A 12 13.18 -19.18 27.19
CA LEU A 12 11.73 -19.06 27.33
C LEU A 12 11.29 -19.06 28.80
N GLU A 13 10.67 -17.96 29.21
CA GLU A 13 10.25 -17.69 30.58
C GLU A 13 8.73 -17.54 30.66
N HIS A 14 8.04 -18.44 31.35
CA HIS A 14 6.60 -18.35 31.56
C HIS A 14 6.27 -17.50 32.80
N ASN A 15 5.59 -16.39 32.58
CA ASN A 15 5.06 -15.54 33.62
C ASN A 15 3.56 -15.81 33.84
N ALA A 16 3.28 -16.75 34.74
CA ALA A 16 1.93 -17.21 35.08
C ALA A 16 1.01 -16.10 35.64
N ARG A 17 1.57 -15.00 36.21
CA ARG A 17 0.75 -13.89 36.73
C ARG A 17 0.00 -13.14 35.63
N TYR A 18 0.57 -13.10 34.42
CA TYR A 18 0.02 -12.38 33.27
C TYR A 18 -0.36 -13.30 32.11
N GLY A 19 -0.17 -14.62 32.26
CA GLY A 19 -0.41 -15.61 31.21
C GLY A 19 0.45 -15.38 29.96
N VAL A 20 1.73 -15.03 30.11
CA VAL A 20 2.61 -14.72 28.97
C VAL A 20 3.88 -15.56 28.96
N LEU A 21 4.34 -15.91 27.77
CA LEU A 21 5.64 -16.56 27.55
C LEU A 21 6.63 -15.55 26.96
N ILE A 22 7.63 -15.13 27.75
CA ILE A 22 8.62 -14.13 27.38
C ILE A 22 9.84 -14.82 26.76
N CYS A 23 10.29 -14.35 25.61
CA CYS A 23 11.60 -14.71 25.06
C CYS A 23 12.66 -13.74 25.59
N ARG A 24 13.63 -14.23 26.36
CA ARG A 24 14.66 -13.38 27.00
C ARG A 24 15.67 -12.81 26.00
N GLU A 25 15.92 -13.48 24.88
CA GLU A 25 16.79 -12.98 23.79
C GLU A 25 16.08 -11.87 22.99
N CYS A 26 14.84 -12.10 22.56
CA CYS A 26 14.05 -11.12 21.82
C CYS A 26 13.52 -9.96 22.69
N ARG A 27 13.39 -10.19 24.01
CA ARG A 27 12.80 -9.29 25.02
C ARG A 27 11.38 -8.83 24.68
N TYR A 28 10.49 -9.79 24.45
CA TYR A 28 9.04 -9.61 24.33
C TYR A 28 8.28 -10.94 24.54
N ALA A 29 6.98 -10.86 24.81
CA ALA A 29 6.06 -11.99 24.95
C ALA A 29 5.60 -12.56 23.60
N ILE A 30 5.63 -13.88 23.47
CA ILE A 30 5.26 -14.63 22.27
C ILE A 30 3.77 -15.00 22.31
N GLN A 31 3.03 -14.76 21.23
CA GLN A 31 1.63 -15.18 21.08
C GLN A 31 1.53 -16.67 20.75
N LYS A 32 0.43 -17.36 21.13
CA LYS A 32 0.22 -18.79 20.85
C LYS A 32 0.41 -19.12 19.37
N SER A 33 -0.20 -18.33 18.49
CA SER A 33 -0.10 -18.44 17.03
C SER A 33 1.34 -18.28 16.50
N ALA A 34 2.13 -17.42 17.15
CA ALA A 34 3.49 -17.07 16.75
C ALA A 34 4.58 -18.01 17.33
N LEU A 35 4.27 -18.85 18.32
CA LEU A 35 5.24 -19.78 18.94
C LEU A 35 5.99 -20.61 17.89
N ARG A 36 5.25 -21.19 16.93
CA ARG A 36 5.81 -22.05 15.90
C ARG A 36 6.85 -21.33 15.03
N SER A 37 6.58 -20.10 14.57
CA SER A 37 7.52 -19.34 13.73
C SER A 37 8.64 -18.70 14.55
N HIS A 38 8.36 -18.32 15.81
CA HIS A 38 9.37 -17.77 16.72
C HIS A 38 10.46 -18.79 17.08
N LEU A 39 10.10 -20.04 17.43
CA LEU A 39 11.08 -21.09 17.74
C LEU A 39 12.05 -21.38 16.58
N LEU A 40 11.56 -21.30 15.33
CA LEU A 40 12.40 -21.47 14.13
C LEU A 40 13.43 -20.33 13.99
N ARG A 41 13.09 -19.10 14.39
CA ARG A 41 14.00 -17.95 14.37
C ARG A 41 15.20 -18.15 15.31
N HIS A 42 14.96 -18.77 16.47
CA HIS A 42 16.01 -19.16 17.43
C HIS A 42 16.69 -20.51 17.09
N LYS A 43 16.51 -21.00 15.85
CA LYS A 43 17.10 -22.25 15.33
C LYS A 43 16.72 -23.50 16.14
N ILE A 44 15.56 -23.50 16.80
CA ILE A 44 15.03 -24.65 17.53
C ILE A 44 14.19 -25.50 16.56
N PHE A 45 14.70 -26.69 16.23
CA PHE A 45 14.16 -27.56 15.18
C PHE A 45 13.73 -28.94 15.71
N ARG A 46 12.99 -29.68 14.88
CA ARG A 46 12.64 -31.10 15.05
C ARG A 46 12.14 -31.44 16.47
N GLY A 47 12.71 -32.46 17.13
CA GLY A 47 12.21 -33.00 18.40
C GLY A 47 12.30 -32.04 19.58
N GLU A 48 13.24 -31.08 19.59
CA GLU A 48 13.29 -30.05 20.63
C GLU A 48 12.11 -29.09 20.52
N ARG A 49 11.81 -28.62 19.29
CA ARG A 49 10.63 -27.80 19.00
C ARG A 49 9.34 -28.52 19.39
N GLN A 50 9.23 -29.82 19.10
CA GLN A 50 8.04 -30.60 19.47
C GLN A 50 7.88 -30.72 20.99
N ARG A 51 8.96 -31.05 21.73
CA ARG A 51 8.94 -31.09 23.20
C ARG A 51 8.51 -29.76 23.80
N LEU A 52 9.11 -28.65 23.37
CA LEU A 52 8.76 -27.32 23.88
C LEU A 52 7.30 -26.96 23.56
N LEU A 53 6.81 -27.23 22.35
CA LEU A 53 5.40 -26.99 22.02
C LEU A 53 4.44 -27.84 22.87
N SER A 54 4.79 -29.10 23.17
CA SER A 54 4.01 -29.95 24.08
C SER A 54 4.01 -29.43 25.52
N SER A 55 5.14 -28.96 26.04
CA SER A 55 5.22 -28.35 27.38
C SER A 55 4.49 -27.00 27.45
N ILE A 56 4.62 -26.16 26.42
CA ILE A 56 3.94 -24.85 26.36
C ILE A 56 2.42 -25.01 26.19
N ALA A 57 1.95 -26.07 25.54
CA ALA A 57 0.52 -26.36 25.40
C ALA A 57 -0.17 -26.68 26.74
N GLN A 58 0.58 -26.99 27.80
CA GLN A 58 0.07 -27.20 29.16
C GLN A 58 -0.04 -25.89 29.96
N LEU A 59 0.40 -24.76 29.41
CA LEU A 59 0.40 -23.45 30.07
C LEU A 59 -0.80 -22.63 29.61
N ASP A 60 -1.47 -21.98 30.57
CA ASP A 60 -2.51 -21.02 30.27
C ASP A 60 -1.91 -19.67 29.83
N LEU A 61 -1.63 -19.58 28.53
CA LEU A 61 -1.23 -18.32 27.90
C LEU A 61 -2.46 -17.52 27.46
N LEU A 62 -2.46 -16.21 27.69
CA LEU A 62 -3.50 -15.29 27.28
C LEU A 62 -3.15 -14.61 25.95
N GLU A 63 -4.16 -14.35 25.13
CA GLU A 63 -3.99 -13.54 23.92
C GLU A 63 -3.78 -12.05 24.28
N PRO A 64 -3.08 -11.24 23.45
CA PRO A 64 -2.60 -9.90 23.83
C PRO A 64 -3.63 -8.88 24.35
N HIS A 65 -4.90 -9.09 24.01
CA HIS A 65 -6.02 -8.26 24.44
C HIS A 65 -6.58 -8.71 25.80
N HIS A 66 -6.48 -9.99 26.13
CA HIS A 66 -6.89 -10.58 27.41
C HIS A 66 -5.81 -10.52 28.49
N VAL A 67 -4.53 -10.32 28.12
CA VAL A 67 -3.46 -10.09 29.10
C VAL A 67 -3.80 -8.86 29.96
N PRO A 68 -3.91 -9.01 31.30
CA PRO A 68 -4.15 -7.88 32.19
C PRO A 68 -2.91 -6.99 32.25
N LEU A 69 -3.12 -5.68 32.26
CA LEU A 69 -2.00 -4.74 32.44
C LEU A 69 -1.62 -4.68 33.94
N PRO A 70 -0.32 -4.61 34.26
CA PRO A 70 0.13 -4.34 35.61
C PRO A 70 -0.38 -3.01 36.14
N ASP A 71 -0.51 -2.92 37.46
CA ASP A 71 -0.76 -1.65 38.15
C ASP A 71 0.42 -0.67 37.91
N PRO A 72 0.19 0.65 37.76
CA PRO A 72 1.26 1.64 37.56
C PRO A 72 2.37 1.63 38.64
N THR A 73 2.07 1.18 39.85
CA THR A 73 3.03 1.06 40.97
C THR A 73 3.83 -0.25 40.96
N SER A 74 3.53 -1.16 40.02
CA SER A 74 4.17 -2.48 39.97
C SER A 74 5.66 -2.39 39.59
N PRO A 75 6.52 -3.27 40.15
CA PRO A 75 7.94 -3.32 39.77
C PRO A 75 8.10 -3.82 38.31
N PRO A 76 9.22 -3.50 37.64
CA PRO A 76 9.43 -3.89 36.25
C PRO A 76 9.45 -5.41 36.11
N ILE A 77 8.79 -5.90 35.06
CA ILE A 77 8.74 -7.32 34.71
C ILE A 77 10.08 -7.71 34.08
N ASP A 78 10.72 -8.75 34.62
CA ASP A 78 11.97 -9.27 34.10
C ASP A 78 11.83 -9.81 32.66
N GLY A 79 12.92 -9.79 31.90
CA GLY A 79 12.96 -10.16 30.48
C GLY A 79 12.36 -9.14 29.51
N LEU A 80 11.71 -8.05 29.99
CA LEU A 80 11.14 -6.99 29.15
C LEU A 80 11.96 -5.68 29.20
N PRO A 81 12.08 -4.93 28.08
CA PRO A 81 12.87 -3.72 28.04
C PRO A 81 12.12 -2.56 28.73
N ILE A 82 12.78 -1.90 29.68
CA ILE A 82 12.31 -0.64 30.26
C ILE A 82 12.58 0.49 29.26
N SER A 83 11.60 1.39 29.10
CA SER A 83 11.66 2.53 28.17
C SER A 83 11.10 3.79 28.81
N SER A 84 11.60 4.97 28.43
CA SER A 84 11.00 6.24 28.85
C SER A 84 9.78 6.57 28.00
N GLY A 85 8.76 7.15 28.61
CA GLY A 85 7.55 7.61 27.92
C GLY A 85 6.76 8.65 28.71
N TYR A 86 5.50 8.81 28.35
CA TYR A 86 4.64 9.90 28.79
C TYR A 86 3.24 9.37 29.13
N CYS A 87 2.72 9.77 30.28
CA CYS A 87 1.35 9.55 30.73
C CYS A 87 0.54 10.84 30.60
N CYS A 88 -0.71 10.73 30.17
CA CYS A 88 -1.62 11.87 30.08
C CYS A 88 -1.92 12.42 31.48
N THR A 89 -2.05 13.74 31.60
CA THR A 89 -2.39 14.42 32.86
C THR A 89 -3.85 14.87 32.93
N ALA A 90 -4.64 14.66 31.87
CA ALA A 90 -6.06 14.97 31.88
C ALA A 90 -6.81 14.05 32.86
N THR A 91 -7.71 14.63 33.66
CA THR A 91 -8.46 13.92 34.70
C THR A 91 -9.22 12.73 34.12
N GLY A 92 -8.94 11.53 34.65
CA GLY A 92 -9.55 10.27 34.17
C GLY A 92 -8.93 9.65 32.91
N CYS A 93 -7.92 10.28 32.29
CA CYS A 93 -7.29 9.75 31.07
C CYS A 93 -6.03 8.92 31.38
N ALA A 94 -6.11 7.59 31.19
CA ALA A 94 -5.00 6.65 31.41
C ALA A 94 -4.12 6.42 30.15
N HIS A 95 -4.04 7.38 29.23
CA HIS A 95 -3.28 7.19 27.98
C HIS A 95 -1.76 7.23 28.19
N LEU A 96 -1.06 6.22 27.67
CA LEU A 96 0.40 6.06 27.75
C LEU A 96 1.02 6.00 26.35
N CYS A 97 2.09 6.75 26.11
CA CYS A 97 2.84 6.65 24.85
C CYS A 97 4.35 6.93 25.02
N ALA A 98 5.18 6.43 24.09
CA ALA A 98 6.63 6.60 24.17
C ALA A 98 7.15 8.01 23.79
N THR A 99 6.34 8.89 23.19
CA THR A 99 6.85 10.19 22.70
C THR A 99 5.88 11.36 22.91
N ALA A 100 6.41 12.51 23.35
CA ALA A 100 5.65 13.74 23.56
C ALA A 100 4.93 14.26 22.30
N LYS A 101 5.38 13.88 21.08
CA LYS A 101 4.66 14.19 19.82
C LYS A 101 3.35 13.42 19.72
N ARG A 102 3.31 12.14 20.14
CA ARG A 102 2.07 11.36 20.20
C ARG A 102 1.15 11.86 21.29
N MET A 103 1.70 12.24 22.46
CA MET A 103 0.89 12.82 23.54
C MET A 103 0.21 14.13 23.14
N ARG A 104 0.90 15.04 22.46
CA ARG A 104 0.29 16.27 21.92
C ARG A 104 -0.85 16.00 20.95
N ARG A 105 -0.69 14.99 20.07
CA ARG A 105 -1.74 14.59 19.13
C ARG A 105 -2.95 14.00 19.86
N HIS A 106 -2.72 13.11 20.83
CA HIS A 106 -3.77 12.56 21.68
C HIS A 106 -4.55 13.65 22.41
N TRP A 107 -3.86 14.67 22.98
CA TRP A 107 -4.54 15.83 23.55
C TRP A 107 -5.44 16.53 22.54
N SER A 108 -4.94 16.90 21.36
CA SER A 108 -5.78 17.54 20.32
C SER A 108 -6.91 16.67 19.77
N GLU A 109 -6.83 15.34 19.91
CA GLU A 109 -7.81 14.37 19.41
C GLU A 109 -8.86 13.97 20.47
N CYS A 110 -8.55 14.09 21.77
CA CYS A 110 -9.36 13.54 22.86
C CYS A 110 -9.68 14.53 23.99
N HIS A 111 -9.04 15.70 24.03
CA HIS A 111 -9.18 16.70 25.09
C HIS A 111 -9.39 18.10 24.47
N ASP A 112 -10.53 18.72 24.78
CA ASP A 112 -10.81 20.07 24.28
C ASP A 112 -9.84 21.10 24.87
N LEU A 113 -9.23 21.92 24.00
CA LEU A 113 -8.25 22.97 24.35
C LEU A 113 -8.78 24.09 25.28
N LYS A 114 -10.04 24.00 25.73
CA LYS A 114 -10.73 25.04 26.52
C LYS A 114 -10.36 25.08 28.01
N GLU A 115 -9.73 24.04 28.57
CA GLU A 115 -9.28 24.07 29.98
C GLU A 115 -7.87 24.68 30.17
N THR A 116 -7.19 25.09 29.10
CA THR A 116 -5.83 25.64 29.19
C THR A 116 -5.81 27.13 29.55
N SER A 117 -5.81 27.42 30.86
CA SER A 117 -5.18 28.64 31.37
C SER A 117 -3.71 28.71 30.90
N PRO A 118 -3.19 29.86 30.46
CA PRO A 118 -1.94 29.94 29.69
C PRO A 118 -0.64 29.59 30.44
N ASN A 119 -0.70 29.15 31.71
CA ASN A 119 0.46 28.82 32.54
C ASN A 119 0.53 27.35 33.05
N SER A 120 -0.38 26.46 32.68
CA SER A 120 -0.32 25.04 33.13
C SER A 120 0.59 24.18 32.25
N SER A 121 1.90 24.21 32.54
CA SER A 121 2.98 23.58 31.77
C SER A 121 3.12 22.06 31.96
N SER A 122 2.03 21.28 31.96
CA SER A 122 2.13 19.80 32.00
C SER A 122 0.89 19.07 31.46
N PHE A 123 0.82 18.92 30.13
CA PHE A 123 -0.08 17.98 29.44
C PHE A 123 0.44 16.52 29.47
N ALA A 124 1.62 16.29 30.04
CA ALA A 124 2.29 14.99 30.02
C ALA A 124 3.21 14.81 31.22
N ARG A 125 2.98 13.77 32.03
CA ARG A 125 3.91 13.34 33.07
C ARG A 125 4.92 12.34 32.48
N PRO A 126 6.24 12.55 32.62
CA PRO A 126 7.23 11.54 32.21
C PRO A 126 7.10 10.29 33.10
N VAL A 127 7.16 9.12 32.48
CA VAL A 127 6.97 7.81 33.14
C VAL A 127 7.91 6.78 32.56
N THR A 128 8.16 5.70 33.31
CA THR A 128 8.85 4.51 32.79
C THR A 128 7.84 3.46 32.39
N LEU A 129 8.02 2.94 31.18
CA LEU A 129 7.09 2.08 30.49
C LEU A 129 7.74 0.75 30.13
N GLN A 130 6.96 -0.31 30.25
CA GLN A 130 7.23 -1.60 29.60
C GLN A 130 6.04 -1.97 28.70
N THR A 131 6.22 -3.02 27.89
CA THR A 131 5.14 -3.64 27.11
C THR A 131 5.44 -5.11 26.89
N PHE A 132 4.40 -5.95 26.97
CA PHE A 132 4.53 -7.38 26.68
C PHE A 132 4.79 -7.63 25.19
N PHE A 133 4.09 -6.94 24.28
CA PHE A 133 4.07 -7.23 22.85
C PHE A 133 4.59 -6.05 22.02
N ARG A 134 5.03 -6.32 20.79
CA ARG A 134 5.51 -5.31 19.83
C ARG A 134 4.59 -5.22 18.60
N GLY A 135 4.80 -4.20 17.77
CA GLY A 135 4.00 -3.98 16.56
C GLY A 135 2.59 -3.46 16.87
N THR A 136 1.59 -3.94 16.14
CA THR A 136 0.18 -3.48 16.23
C THR A 136 -0.55 -3.92 17.50
N LYS A 137 0.03 -4.82 18.30
CA LYS A 137 -0.54 -5.29 19.59
C LYS A 137 0.17 -4.69 20.81
N LEU A 138 0.93 -3.62 20.59
CA LEU A 138 1.66 -2.92 21.66
C LEU A 138 0.67 -2.25 22.62
N ARG A 139 0.82 -2.54 23.92
CA ARG A 139 0.11 -1.90 25.03
C ARG A 139 1.14 -1.53 26.09
N TYR A 140 1.36 -0.24 26.29
CA TYR A 140 2.26 0.24 27.36
C TYR A 140 1.58 0.10 28.72
N PHE A 141 2.38 -0.13 29.75
CA PHE A 141 2.01 0.00 31.15
C PHE A 141 3.15 0.70 31.90
N GLU A 142 2.79 1.50 32.91
CA GLU A 142 3.75 2.16 33.80
C GLU A 142 4.33 1.14 34.79
N VAL A 143 5.61 1.31 35.14
CA VAL A 143 6.30 0.50 36.15
C VAL A 143 7.07 1.40 37.11
N ALA A 144 7.08 1.05 38.39
CA ALA A 144 7.86 1.75 39.39
C ALA A 144 9.35 1.38 39.28
N VAL A 145 10.22 2.33 38.96
CA VAL A 145 11.67 2.14 39.11
C VAL A 145 11.99 2.11 40.61
N PRO A 146 12.68 1.08 41.13
CA PRO A 146 13.16 1.11 42.51
C PRO A 146 14.12 2.29 42.69
N PRO A 147 13.93 3.17 43.69
CA PRO A 147 14.92 4.19 43.99
C PRO A 147 16.23 3.52 44.37
N VAL A 148 17.34 3.98 43.78
CA VAL A 148 18.68 3.57 44.21
C VAL A 148 18.81 3.96 45.69
N VAL A 149 19.12 2.98 46.53
CA VAL A 149 19.04 3.11 47.99
C VAL A 149 19.94 4.24 48.48
N ASN A 150 19.33 5.21 49.14
CA ASN A 150 19.95 5.96 50.23
C ASN A 150 19.06 5.81 51.48
N THR A 151 19.72 5.79 52.63
CA THR A 151 19.29 5.04 53.83
C THR A 151 18.33 5.80 54.75
N ALA A 152 17.64 5.05 55.61
CA ALA A 152 16.75 5.46 56.72
C ALA A 152 15.36 5.99 56.31
N GLY A 153 14.27 5.68 57.01
CA GLY A 153 14.08 4.75 58.14
C GLY A 153 12.75 5.05 58.87
N GLY A 154 11.98 4.02 59.26
CA GLY A 154 10.75 4.20 60.04
C GLY A 154 9.58 3.28 59.61
N ILE A 155 8.95 2.64 60.58
CA ILE A 155 7.79 1.72 60.51
C ILE A 155 6.89 2.08 61.72
N PRO A 156 5.60 1.67 61.83
CA PRO A 156 4.43 1.78 60.93
C PRO A 156 3.30 2.64 61.59
N LEU A 157 2.09 2.72 61.00
CA LEU A 157 0.87 2.44 61.79
C LEU A 157 -0.32 1.92 60.96
N VAL A 158 -1.20 1.19 61.65
CA VAL A 158 -2.40 0.48 61.21
C VAL A 158 -3.66 1.28 61.54
N THR A 159 -4.74 1.19 60.74
CA THR A 159 -6.14 1.17 61.24
C THR A 159 -7.09 0.40 60.31
N ASN A 160 -7.90 -0.47 60.91
CA ASN A 160 -9.04 -1.20 60.30
C ASN A 160 -10.37 -0.38 60.40
N THR A 161 -11.44 -0.98 59.85
CA THR A 161 -12.93 -0.77 60.01
C THR A 161 -13.60 -0.21 58.75
N GLY A 162 -14.78 -0.69 58.31
CA GLY A 162 -15.69 -1.78 58.72
C GLY A 162 -16.52 -2.25 57.49
N ASP A 163 -17.07 -3.46 57.45
CA ASP A 163 -18.48 -3.80 57.78
C ASP A 163 -19.52 -3.15 56.82
N GLY A 164 -20.55 -3.81 56.26
CA GLY A 164 -21.06 -5.20 56.31
C GLY A 164 -22.43 -5.25 55.58
N GLY A 165 -22.93 -6.43 55.18
CA GLY A 165 -24.31 -6.54 54.63
C GLY A 165 -24.53 -7.59 53.53
N GLU A 166 -24.92 -8.80 53.93
CA GLU A 166 -25.52 -9.81 53.04
C GLU A 166 -27.04 -9.56 52.85
N SER A 167 -27.61 -10.04 51.74
CA SER A 167 -28.93 -10.69 51.76
C SER A 167 -29.08 -11.67 50.59
N ARG A 168 -29.90 -12.71 50.78
CA ARG A 168 -30.05 -13.91 49.91
C ARG A 168 -31.52 -14.12 49.49
N HIS A 169 -31.77 -15.21 48.76
CA HIS A 169 -33.06 -15.90 48.53
C HIS A 169 -33.92 -15.37 47.36
N ASP A 170 -34.55 -16.18 46.48
CA ASP A 170 -34.65 -17.67 46.41
C ASP A 170 -34.82 -18.20 44.95
N GLU A 171 -34.63 -19.51 44.76
CA GLU A 171 -34.89 -20.32 43.55
C GLU A 171 -36.28 -20.99 43.58
N GLN A 172 -36.84 -21.47 42.43
CA GLN A 172 -37.52 -22.78 42.33
C GLN A 172 -37.89 -23.23 40.86
N ASN A 173 -37.50 -24.47 40.47
CA ASN A 173 -38.14 -25.54 39.62
C ASN A 173 -38.98 -25.24 38.34
N CYS A 174 -39.30 -26.19 37.41
CA CYS A 174 -38.76 -27.49 36.90
C CYS A 174 -39.54 -27.81 35.57
N GLY A 175 -38.93 -28.34 34.49
CA GLY A 175 -39.09 -29.74 34.03
C GLY A 175 -39.83 -29.83 32.66
N GLU A 176 -39.92 -30.93 31.88
CA GLU A 176 -39.20 -32.24 31.79
C GLU A 176 -39.48 -32.91 30.39
N ASP A 177 -39.08 -34.19 30.17
CA ASP A 177 -39.10 -35.04 28.93
C ASP A 177 -40.43 -35.11 28.08
N GLY A 178 -40.48 -35.48 26.78
CA GLY A 178 -40.00 -36.70 26.09
C GLY A 178 -40.58 -36.89 24.63
N PRO A 179 -40.40 -38.04 23.91
CA PRO A 179 -40.01 -38.01 22.47
C PRO A 179 -40.83 -38.85 21.42
N ILE A 180 -40.44 -38.75 20.11
CA ILE A 180 -40.44 -39.76 18.97
C ILE A 180 -40.95 -39.27 17.57
N GLU A 181 -40.27 -39.75 16.51
CA GLU A 181 -40.34 -39.50 15.03
C GLU A 181 -41.38 -40.43 14.28
N PRO A 182 -41.43 -40.66 12.92
CA PRO A 182 -40.83 -40.00 11.70
C PRO A 182 -41.79 -39.83 10.46
N ARG A 183 -41.34 -39.22 9.32
CA ARG A 183 -41.74 -39.59 7.90
C ARG A 183 -41.00 -38.89 6.71
N VAL A 184 -40.09 -39.64 6.07
CA VAL A 184 -39.85 -39.86 4.60
C VAL A 184 -40.01 -38.75 3.51
N SER A 185 -38.87 -38.41 2.83
CA SER A 185 -38.56 -38.12 1.39
C SER A 185 -39.44 -37.17 0.52
N ALA A 186 -38.96 -36.40 -0.50
CA ALA A 186 -37.85 -36.61 -1.46
C ALA A 186 -37.27 -35.25 -2.04
N PRO A 187 -36.40 -35.19 -3.10
CA PRO A 187 -35.22 -34.29 -3.12
C PRO A 187 -35.28 -33.01 -3.99
N PRO A 188 -34.33 -32.07 -3.80
CA PRO A 188 -33.88 -31.14 -4.83
C PRO A 188 -32.47 -31.43 -5.37
N LYS A 189 -32.26 -30.99 -6.63
CA LYS A 189 -31.08 -31.21 -7.47
C LYS A 189 -29.80 -30.58 -6.88
N THR A 190 -28.69 -31.31 -6.96
CA THR A 190 -27.35 -30.82 -6.61
C THR A 190 -26.85 -29.75 -7.60
N SER A 191 -26.83 -28.50 -7.17
CA SER A 191 -25.75 -27.58 -7.55
C SER A 191 -24.55 -27.78 -6.60
N PRO A 192 -23.31 -27.50 -7.01
CA PRO A 192 -22.16 -27.53 -6.11
C PRO A 192 -22.20 -26.31 -5.20
N THR A 193 -22.91 -26.42 -4.07
CA THR A 193 -22.96 -25.39 -3.04
C THR A 193 -21.59 -25.26 -2.38
N VAL A 194 -20.79 -24.29 -2.84
CA VAL A 194 -19.58 -23.86 -2.13
C VAL A 194 -20.00 -23.42 -0.74
N SER A 195 -19.51 -24.08 0.31
CA SER A 195 -19.84 -23.75 1.69
C SER A 195 -19.54 -22.27 1.99
N PRO A 196 -20.44 -21.51 2.65
CA PRO A 196 -20.24 -20.08 2.89
C PRO A 196 -18.90 -19.73 3.56
N ILE A 197 -18.45 -20.60 4.47
CA ILE A 197 -17.16 -20.51 5.18
C ILE A 197 -15.96 -20.58 4.20
N GLY A 198 -16.06 -21.37 3.12
CA GLY A 198 -14.99 -21.51 2.14
C GLY A 198 -14.79 -20.26 1.29
N ALA A 199 -15.88 -19.58 0.92
CA ALA A 199 -15.82 -18.30 0.20
C ALA A 199 -15.22 -17.19 1.09
N ASP A 200 -15.54 -17.19 2.38
CA ASP A 200 -15.02 -16.21 3.35
C ASP A 200 -13.50 -16.38 3.59
N LEU A 201 -13.03 -17.62 3.77
CA LEU A 201 -11.60 -17.92 3.89
C LEU A 201 -10.78 -17.54 2.63
N GLU A 202 -11.37 -17.68 1.44
CA GLU A 202 -10.74 -17.26 0.20
C GLU A 202 -10.62 -15.72 0.11
N MET A 203 -11.68 -14.98 0.44
CA MET A 203 -11.62 -13.51 0.51
C MET A 203 -10.60 -13.02 1.53
N LEU A 204 -10.55 -13.64 2.72
CA LEU A 204 -9.54 -13.35 3.74
C LEU A 204 -8.11 -13.61 3.26
N THR A 205 -7.90 -14.60 2.38
CA THR A 205 -6.58 -14.89 1.79
C THR A 205 -6.11 -13.75 0.88
N TYR A 206 -6.97 -13.26 -0.03
CA TYR A 206 -6.65 -12.11 -0.89
C TYR A 206 -6.51 -10.82 -0.07
N PHE A 207 -7.33 -10.59 0.96
CA PHE A 207 -7.22 -9.42 1.84
C PHE A 207 -5.95 -9.44 2.69
N HIS A 208 -5.54 -10.62 3.18
CA HIS A 208 -4.27 -10.79 3.86
C HIS A 208 -3.09 -10.49 2.92
N HIS A 209 -3.13 -11.00 1.69
CA HIS A 209 -2.11 -10.68 0.69
C HIS A 209 -2.06 -9.18 0.36
N PHE A 210 -3.22 -8.51 0.28
CA PHE A 210 -3.28 -7.05 0.11
C PHE A 210 -2.52 -6.31 1.21
N THR A 211 -2.91 -6.57 2.47
CA THR A 211 -2.44 -5.82 3.64
C THR A 211 -0.98 -6.12 4.00
N THR A 212 -0.45 -7.27 3.61
CA THR A 212 0.94 -7.67 3.91
C THR A 212 1.92 -7.46 2.76
N THR A 213 1.49 -7.64 1.51
CA THR A 213 2.40 -7.72 0.35
C THR A 213 2.00 -6.78 -0.78
N THR A 214 0.78 -6.88 -1.32
CA THR A 214 0.38 -6.10 -2.52
C THR A 214 0.44 -4.59 -2.28
N SER A 215 -0.02 -4.12 -1.11
CA SER A 215 0.04 -2.71 -0.73
C SER A 215 1.45 -2.09 -0.71
N LEU A 216 2.51 -2.92 -0.64
CA LEU A 216 3.91 -2.50 -0.73
C LEU A 216 4.42 -2.38 -2.17
N THR A 217 3.73 -3.00 -3.14
CA THR A 217 4.07 -2.96 -4.57
C THR A 217 3.28 -1.91 -5.36
N LEU A 218 2.30 -1.27 -4.72
CA LEU A 218 1.49 -0.23 -5.34
C LEU A 218 2.16 1.16 -5.28
N PRO A 219 2.02 1.96 -6.34
CA PRO A 219 2.52 3.34 -6.35
C PRO A 219 1.71 4.24 -5.42
N GLY A 220 2.34 5.26 -4.82
CA GLY A 220 1.63 6.27 -4.02
C GLY A 220 2.03 7.69 -4.41
N ALA A 221 1.15 8.64 -4.09
CA ALA A 221 1.22 10.01 -4.62
C ALA A 221 2.42 10.82 -4.10
N GLU A 222 2.83 10.61 -2.85
CA GLU A 222 3.93 11.36 -2.22
C GLU A 222 4.68 10.46 -1.24
N HIS A 223 6.02 10.45 -1.29
CA HIS A 223 6.99 9.77 -0.41
C HIS A 223 6.73 8.26 -0.10
N PRO A 224 7.72 7.35 -0.27
CA PRO A 224 7.51 5.90 -0.10
C PRO A 224 6.83 5.47 1.22
N GLN A 225 7.11 6.14 2.34
CA GLN A 225 6.50 5.82 3.64
C GLN A 225 5.04 6.27 3.76
N SER A 226 4.66 7.37 3.09
CA SER A 226 3.28 7.87 3.03
C SER A 226 2.46 7.07 2.01
N ALA A 227 3.06 6.67 0.88
CA ALA A 227 2.49 5.72 -0.08
C ALA A 227 2.05 4.39 0.59
N THR A 228 2.92 3.75 1.37
CA THR A 228 2.58 2.51 2.08
C THR A 228 1.43 2.72 3.08
N HIS A 229 1.48 3.81 3.87
CA HIS A 229 0.41 4.12 4.83
C HIS A 229 -0.94 4.36 4.12
N TYR A 230 -0.93 5.06 2.98
CA TYR A 230 -2.13 5.33 2.20
C TYR A 230 -2.86 4.04 1.81
N TRP A 231 -2.15 3.09 1.19
CA TRP A 231 -2.75 1.81 0.78
C TRP A 231 -3.13 0.93 1.96
N GLN A 232 -2.24 0.78 2.96
CA GLN A 232 -2.46 -0.15 4.08
C GLN A 232 -3.50 0.33 5.10
N VAL A 233 -3.69 1.64 5.24
CA VAL A 233 -4.57 2.23 6.27
C VAL A 233 -5.75 2.95 5.64
N ASN A 234 -5.51 3.96 4.81
CA ASN A 234 -6.58 4.83 4.31
C ASN A 234 -7.51 4.09 3.36
N VAL A 235 -6.95 3.43 2.33
CA VAL A 235 -7.74 2.70 1.34
C VAL A 235 -8.40 1.46 1.93
N VAL A 236 -7.69 0.71 2.79
CA VAL A 236 -8.27 -0.42 3.54
C VAL A 236 -9.44 0.00 4.42
N HIS A 237 -9.33 1.13 5.12
CA HIS A 237 -10.43 1.67 5.93
C HIS A 237 -11.67 1.99 5.08
N GLN A 238 -11.49 2.61 3.91
CA GLN A 238 -12.61 2.85 2.98
C GLN A 238 -13.21 1.53 2.45
N ALA A 239 -12.38 0.54 2.13
CA ALA A 239 -12.80 -0.76 1.64
C ALA A 239 -13.61 -1.56 2.67
N LEU A 240 -13.22 -1.51 3.96
CA LEU A 240 -13.96 -2.14 5.05
C LEU A 240 -15.37 -1.56 5.24
N GLN A 241 -15.64 -0.35 4.76
CA GLN A 241 -16.95 0.30 4.79
C GLN A 241 -17.79 0.06 3.53
N ARG A 242 -17.21 -0.47 2.44
CA ARG A 242 -17.83 -0.51 1.10
C ARG A 242 -17.47 -1.80 0.36
N GLN A 243 -18.44 -2.71 0.21
CA GLN A 243 -18.24 -4.01 -0.43
C GLN A 243 -17.62 -3.92 -1.84
N TRP A 244 -18.07 -2.99 -2.69
CA TRP A 244 -17.50 -2.84 -4.03
C TRP A 244 -16.01 -2.46 -3.99
N LEU A 245 -15.62 -1.57 -3.06
CA LEU A 245 -14.25 -1.12 -2.90
C LEU A 245 -13.37 -2.21 -2.28
N MET A 246 -13.93 -3.06 -1.41
CA MET A 246 -13.29 -4.31 -0.97
C MET A 246 -13.03 -5.23 -2.16
N CYS A 247 -14.00 -5.48 -3.03
CA CYS A 247 -13.77 -6.25 -4.27
C CYS A 247 -12.63 -5.64 -5.10
N GLY A 248 -12.49 -4.31 -5.14
CA GLY A 248 -11.33 -3.65 -5.75
C GLY A 248 -9.98 -4.11 -5.18
N LEU A 249 -9.84 -4.18 -3.84
CA LEU A 249 -8.61 -4.65 -3.18
C LEU A 249 -8.34 -6.14 -3.38
N LEU A 250 -9.40 -6.96 -3.37
CA LEU A 250 -9.29 -8.39 -3.64
C LEU A 250 -8.90 -8.64 -5.11
N ALA A 251 -9.44 -7.85 -6.04
CA ALA A 251 -9.05 -7.88 -7.45
C ALA A 251 -7.57 -7.57 -7.62
N ILE A 252 -7.05 -6.45 -7.06
CA ILE A 252 -5.61 -6.12 -7.18
C ILE A 252 -4.76 -7.26 -6.62
N SER A 253 -5.16 -7.86 -5.50
CA SER A 253 -4.40 -8.96 -4.87
C SER A 253 -4.45 -10.26 -5.67
N ALA A 254 -5.57 -10.58 -6.31
CA ALA A 254 -5.67 -11.69 -7.23
C ALA A 254 -4.80 -11.46 -8.47
N GLY A 255 -4.78 -10.24 -9.02
CA GLY A 255 -3.90 -9.89 -10.13
C GLY A 255 -2.42 -9.97 -9.77
N HIS A 256 -2.05 -9.53 -8.56
CA HIS A 256 -0.69 -9.62 -8.06
C HIS A 256 -0.24 -11.08 -7.86
N LEU A 257 -1.09 -11.93 -7.28
CA LEU A 257 -0.82 -13.37 -7.17
C LEU A 257 -0.73 -14.05 -8.53
N ALA A 258 -1.56 -13.67 -9.51
CA ALA A 258 -1.46 -14.15 -10.89
C ALA A 258 -0.14 -13.72 -11.58
N ALA A 259 0.40 -12.56 -11.22
CA ALA A 259 1.70 -12.07 -11.72
C ALA A 259 2.91 -12.74 -11.03
N LEU A 260 2.73 -13.25 -9.81
CA LEU A 260 3.75 -13.98 -9.04
C LEU A 260 3.70 -15.51 -9.22
N ALA A 261 2.70 -16.05 -9.94
CA ALA A 261 2.51 -17.49 -10.10
C ALA A 261 3.32 -18.06 -11.28
N ASP A 262 4.27 -18.95 -10.96
CA ASP A 262 5.04 -19.70 -11.96
C ASP A 262 4.20 -20.77 -12.70
N GLU A 263 3.26 -21.42 -11.99
CA GLU A 263 2.37 -22.44 -12.58
C GLU A 263 1.19 -21.81 -13.31
N THR A 264 0.96 -22.21 -14.56
CA THR A 264 -0.13 -21.72 -15.41
C THR A 264 -1.52 -22.00 -14.82
N THR A 265 -1.69 -23.14 -14.13
CA THR A 265 -2.91 -23.53 -13.42
C THR A 265 -3.22 -22.60 -12.25
N ILE A 266 -2.24 -22.30 -11.41
CA ILE A 266 -2.36 -21.37 -10.27
C ILE A 266 -2.64 -19.95 -10.77
N LYS A 267 -1.89 -19.51 -11.80
CA LYS A 267 -2.12 -18.25 -12.49
C LYS A 267 -3.56 -18.15 -12.99
N GLN A 268 -4.10 -19.22 -13.59
CA GLN A 268 -5.47 -19.22 -14.10
C GLN A 268 -6.52 -19.06 -13.00
N VAL A 269 -6.36 -19.73 -11.86
CA VAL A 269 -7.27 -19.59 -10.71
C VAL A 269 -7.31 -18.13 -10.24
N HIS A 270 -6.14 -17.50 -10.09
CA HIS A 270 -6.05 -16.10 -9.68
C HIS A 270 -6.58 -15.12 -10.75
N CYS A 271 -6.37 -15.39 -12.04
CA CYS A 271 -6.99 -14.64 -13.13
C CYS A 271 -8.54 -14.70 -13.06
N VAL A 272 -9.12 -15.88 -12.87
CA VAL A 272 -10.59 -16.04 -12.75
C VAL A 272 -11.13 -15.25 -11.56
N ARG A 273 -10.43 -15.24 -10.42
CA ARG A 273 -10.82 -14.42 -9.25
C ARG A 273 -10.64 -12.92 -9.48
N PHE A 274 -9.56 -12.49 -10.13
CA PHE A 274 -9.36 -11.11 -10.57
C PHE A 274 -10.55 -10.62 -11.39
N ALA A 275 -10.99 -11.39 -12.39
CA ALA A 275 -12.11 -11.05 -13.25
C ALA A 275 -13.43 -10.89 -12.48
N GLN A 276 -13.71 -11.82 -11.56
CA GLN A 276 -14.92 -11.81 -10.73
C GLN A 276 -14.96 -10.59 -9.81
N PHE A 277 -13.86 -10.31 -9.09
CA PHE A 277 -13.77 -9.17 -8.20
C PHE A 277 -13.77 -7.83 -8.95
N LEU A 278 -13.08 -7.73 -10.09
CA LEU A 278 -13.10 -6.55 -10.98
C LEU A 278 -14.53 -6.24 -11.43
N ARG A 279 -15.31 -7.24 -11.86
CA ARG A 279 -16.71 -7.05 -12.28
C ARG A 279 -17.57 -6.42 -11.18
N THR A 280 -17.52 -6.97 -9.96
CA THR A 280 -18.29 -6.45 -8.82
C THR A 280 -17.83 -5.04 -8.42
N PHE A 281 -16.53 -4.77 -8.49
CA PHE A 281 -15.95 -3.45 -8.25
C PHE A 281 -16.44 -2.41 -9.28
N SER A 282 -16.39 -2.73 -10.58
CA SER A 282 -16.85 -1.81 -11.65
C SER A 282 -18.32 -1.43 -11.50
N ILE A 283 -19.19 -2.43 -11.25
CA ILE A 283 -20.64 -2.20 -11.06
C ILE A 283 -20.88 -1.23 -9.89
N GLY A 284 -20.28 -1.50 -8.71
CA GLY A 284 -20.49 -0.63 -7.54
C GLY A 284 -19.83 0.75 -7.65
N LEU A 285 -18.79 0.90 -8.46
CA LEU A 285 -18.21 2.20 -8.79
C LEU A 285 -19.17 3.02 -9.67
N GLU A 286 -19.70 2.44 -10.75
CA GLU A 286 -20.70 3.09 -11.61
C GLU A 286 -21.99 3.45 -10.86
N GLU A 287 -22.47 2.58 -9.95
CA GLU A 287 -23.63 2.88 -9.10
C GLU A 287 -23.35 4.05 -8.15
N THR A 288 -22.13 4.13 -7.60
CA THR A 288 -21.67 5.26 -6.77
C THR A 288 -21.53 6.55 -7.57
N GLU A 289 -21.28 6.48 -8.87
CA GLU A 289 -21.23 7.66 -9.77
C GLU A 289 -22.64 8.18 -10.12
N ARG A 290 -23.60 7.27 -10.32
CA ARG A 290 -25.01 7.63 -10.59
C ARG A 290 -25.74 8.13 -9.33
N GLY A 291 -25.30 7.69 -8.15
CA GLY A 291 -25.76 8.21 -6.86
C GLY A 291 -25.24 9.63 -6.60
N LEU A 292 -26.01 10.65 -6.99
CA LEU A 292 -25.73 12.07 -6.80
C LEU A 292 -25.76 12.50 -5.32
N ASP A 293 -24.75 12.08 -4.53
CA ASP A 293 -24.59 12.45 -3.12
C ASP A 293 -23.15 12.92 -2.82
N ALA A 294 -22.67 13.83 -3.66
CA ALA A 294 -21.27 14.31 -3.70
C ALA A 294 -20.87 15.30 -2.58
N VAL A 295 -21.62 15.36 -1.47
CA VAL A 295 -21.47 16.38 -0.42
C VAL A 295 -20.57 15.93 0.74
N SER A 296 -20.43 14.62 0.98
CA SER A 296 -19.60 14.09 2.08
C SER A 296 -18.12 13.91 1.70
N THR A 297 -17.22 14.36 2.58
CA THR A 297 -15.76 14.13 2.46
C THR A 297 -15.40 12.64 2.37
N VAL A 298 -16.14 11.78 3.07
CA VAL A 298 -15.96 10.32 3.04
C VAL A 298 -16.33 9.74 1.68
N ALA A 299 -17.35 10.29 1.00
CA ALA A 299 -17.69 9.88 -0.36
C ALA A 299 -16.61 10.30 -1.37
N LYS A 300 -16.03 11.50 -1.21
CA LYS A 300 -14.94 12.00 -2.07
C LYS A 300 -13.68 11.14 -1.97
N GLU A 301 -13.23 10.78 -0.77
CA GLU A 301 -12.07 9.91 -0.59
C GLU A 301 -12.31 8.48 -1.10
N ALA A 302 -13.52 7.93 -0.92
CA ALA A 302 -13.89 6.64 -1.50
C ALA A 302 -13.88 6.67 -3.04
N LYS A 303 -14.39 7.75 -3.66
CA LYS A 303 -14.37 7.94 -5.13
C LYS A 303 -12.95 8.05 -5.67
N LYS A 304 -12.08 8.80 -4.98
CA LYS A 304 -10.65 8.93 -5.29
C LYS A 304 -9.93 7.58 -5.23
N ALA A 305 -10.11 6.84 -4.14
CA ALA A 305 -9.55 5.50 -3.99
C ALA A 305 -10.06 4.53 -5.07
N GLY A 306 -11.37 4.59 -5.39
CA GLY A 306 -11.99 3.84 -6.47
C GLY A 306 -11.32 4.13 -7.83
N GLY A 307 -11.19 5.40 -8.22
CA GLY A 307 -10.51 5.77 -9.46
C GLY A 307 -9.07 5.23 -9.55
N GLN A 308 -8.29 5.35 -8.47
CA GLN A 308 -6.91 4.83 -8.43
C GLN A 308 -6.83 3.30 -8.51
N ILE A 309 -7.75 2.58 -7.86
CA ILE A 309 -7.88 1.12 -7.99
C ILE A 309 -8.26 0.75 -9.42
N MET A 310 -9.19 1.47 -10.05
CA MET A 310 -9.58 1.26 -11.45
C MET A 310 -8.40 1.43 -12.41
N CYS A 311 -7.52 2.42 -12.20
CA CYS A 311 -6.29 2.56 -12.98
C CYS A 311 -5.41 1.31 -12.91
N VAL A 312 -5.08 0.86 -11.69
CA VAL A 312 -4.23 -0.32 -11.46
C VAL A 312 -4.86 -1.57 -12.05
N LEU A 313 -6.18 -1.75 -11.87
CA LEU A 313 -6.92 -2.88 -12.40
C LEU A 313 -7.01 -2.89 -13.92
N ARG A 314 -7.19 -1.74 -14.59
CA ARG A 314 -7.17 -1.67 -16.06
C ARG A 314 -5.81 -2.02 -16.63
N CYS A 315 -4.73 -1.51 -16.04
CA CYS A 315 -3.37 -1.90 -16.41
C CYS A 315 -3.14 -3.40 -16.20
N ALA A 316 -3.43 -3.94 -15.01
CA ALA A 316 -3.32 -5.36 -14.70
C ALA A 316 -4.19 -6.24 -15.63
N TYR A 317 -5.38 -5.78 -16.02
CA TYR A 317 -6.24 -6.49 -16.96
C TYR A 317 -5.55 -6.68 -18.30
N TRP A 318 -4.92 -5.64 -18.87
CA TRP A 318 -4.22 -5.75 -20.15
C TRP A 318 -3.03 -6.73 -20.09
N VAL A 319 -2.32 -6.78 -18.97
CA VAL A 319 -1.22 -7.75 -18.72
C VAL A 319 -1.76 -9.18 -18.63
N LEU A 320 -2.90 -9.38 -17.95
CA LEU A 320 -3.44 -10.71 -17.67
C LEU A 320 -4.38 -11.24 -18.77
N ALA A 321 -4.90 -10.38 -19.65
CA ALA A 321 -5.86 -10.73 -20.70
C ALA A 321 -5.39 -11.90 -21.58
N GLY A 322 -4.09 -11.99 -21.87
CA GLY A 322 -3.49 -13.10 -22.61
C GLY A 322 -3.71 -14.49 -21.96
N SER A 323 -3.79 -14.56 -20.63
CA SER A 323 -4.11 -15.79 -19.90
C SER A 323 -5.63 -16.01 -19.71
N MET A 324 -6.45 -15.00 -20.01
CA MET A 324 -7.91 -15.04 -19.75
C MET A 324 -8.75 -15.45 -20.97
N LEU A 325 -8.14 -15.49 -22.16
CA LEU A 325 -8.83 -15.74 -23.43
C LEU A 325 -9.51 -17.13 -23.50
N ASP A 326 -8.96 -18.14 -22.83
CA ASP A 326 -9.45 -19.54 -22.87
C ASP A 326 -10.83 -19.79 -22.24
N GLN A 327 -11.49 -18.79 -21.62
CA GLN A 327 -12.80 -18.98 -20.96
C GLN A 327 -13.92 -18.02 -21.41
N GLY A 328 -13.67 -17.12 -22.37
CA GLY A 328 -14.73 -16.27 -22.97
C GLY A 328 -15.53 -15.38 -22.00
N THR A 329 -15.04 -15.15 -20.77
CA THR A 329 -15.84 -14.63 -19.65
C THR A 329 -15.79 -13.10 -19.50
N LEU A 330 -15.07 -12.38 -20.38
CA LEU A 330 -14.58 -11.02 -20.13
C LEU A 330 -14.89 -9.99 -21.23
N THR A 331 -15.84 -10.27 -22.11
CA THR A 331 -16.28 -9.31 -23.13
C THR A 331 -17.00 -8.11 -22.48
N GLY A 332 -16.34 -6.95 -22.45
CA GLY A 332 -16.97 -5.65 -22.16
C GLY A 332 -16.57 -4.91 -20.88
N LEU A 333 -15.68 -5.46 -20.03
CA LEU A 333 -15.31 -4.82 -18.75
C LEU A 333 -14.07 -3.90 -18.80
N ALA A 334 -13.30 -3.92 -19.89
CA ALA A 334 -12.09 -3.12 -20.04
C ALA A 334 -12.08 -2.41 -21.40
N ALA A 335 -11.54 -1.18 -21.40
CA ALA A 335 -11.24 -0.48 -22.65
C ALA A 335 -10.23 -1.29 -23.48
N PRO A 336 -10.30 -1.25 -24.83
CA PRO A 336 -9.31 -1.87 -25.70
C PRO A 336 -7.89 -1.45 -25.28
N LEU A 337 -6.91 -2.35 -25.46
CA LEU A 337 -5.50 -2.03 -25.26
C LEU A 337 -5.04 -1.12 -26.40
N HIS A 338 -5.41 0.16 -26.33
CA HIS A 338 -5.08 1.19 -27.31
C HIS A 338 -4.35 2.34 -26.62
N ILE A 339 -3.41 2.99 -27.32
CA ILE A 339 -2.60 4.09 -26.81
C ILE A 339 -3.43 5.12 -26.01
N GLN A 340 -4.52 5.62 -26.55
CA GLN A 340 -5.36 6.62 -25.84
C GLN A 340 -6.00 6.06 -24.55
N SER A 341 -6.40 4.79 -24.54
CA SER A 341 -6.91 4.12 -23.34
C SER A 341 -5.82 3.98 -22.27
N ILE A 342 -4.57 3.74 -22.67
CA ILE A 342 -3.41 3.68 -21.77
C ILE A 342 -3.11 5.06 -21.16
N LEU A 343 -3.01 6.11 -21.99
CA LEU A 343 -2.70 7.47 -21.54
C LEU A 343 -3.76 8.00 -20.56
N THR A 344 -5.04 7.85 -20.89
CA THR A 344 -6.16 8.25 -20.02
C THR A 344 -6.19 7.44 -18.71
N THR A 345 -5.96 6.14 -18.78
CA THR A 345 -5.91 5.27 -17.58
C THR A 345 -4.77 5.64 -16.63
N ILE A 346 -3.57 5.96 -17.15
CA ILE A 346 -2.43 6.32 -16.31
C ILE A 346 -2.59 7.75 -15.73
N ARG A 347 -3.04 8.73 -16.54
CA ARG A 347 -3.38 10.10 -16.06
C ARG A 347 -4.43 10.09 -14.95
N GLY A 348 -5.44 9.24 -15.10
CA GLY A 348 -6.53 9.05 -14.13
C GLY A 348 -6.09 8.68 -12.72
N PHE A 349 -4.87 8.16 -12.53
CA PHE A 349 -4.36 7.82 -11.20
C PHE A 349 -4.05 9.06 -10.35
N SER A 350 -3.57 10.14 -10.97
CA SER A 350 -3.35 11.44 -10.32
C SER A 350 -4.62 12.28 -10.25
N THR A 351 -5.46 12.18 -11.29
CA THR A 351 -6.68 12.97 -11.45
C THR A 351 -7.87 12.05 -11.73
N PRO A 352 -8.45 11.40 -10.69
CA PRO A 352 -9.54 10.44 -10.86
C PRO A 352 -10.73 10.98 -11.66
N ASP A 353 -10.99 12.29 -11.57
CA ASP A 353 -12.05 12.97 -12.31
C ASP A 353 -11.91 12.85 -13.84
N LEU A 354 -10.69 12.64 -14.39
CA LEU A 354 -10.50 12.38 -15.83
C LEU A 354 -11.00 11.00 -16.29
N LEU A 355 -11.13 10.01 -15.39
CA LEU A 355 -11.78 8.74 -15.73
C LEU A 355 -13.31 8.86 -15.73
N LEU A 356 -13.82 9.92 -15.11
CA LEU A 356 -15.23 10.13 -14.78
C LEU A 356 -15.90 11.10 -15.77
N SER A 357 -15.14 12.08 -16.31
CA SER A 357 -15.60 12.99 -17.35
C SER A 357 -15.30 12.45 -18.76
N ALA A 358 -16.16 11.57 -19.27
CA ALA A 358 -16.15 11.15 -20.67
C ALA A 358 -16.73 12.22 -21.65
N ALA A 359 -16.40 13.50 -21.45
CA ALA A 359 -16.65 14.61 -22.37
C ALA A 359 -15.71 15.78 -22.02
N GLY A 360 -15.17 16.44 -23.03
CA GLY A 360 -14.12 17.45 -22.84
C GLY A 360 -14.61 18.81 -22.33
N THR A 361 -13.71 19.52 -21.65
CA THR A 361 -13.79 20.97 -21.44
C THR A 361 -12.41 21.56 -21.65
N LEU A 362 -12.19 22.15 -22.83
CA LEU A 362 -10.98 22.89 -23.15
C LEU A 362 -11.00 24.23 -22.42
N SER A 363 -9.87 24.64 -21.85
CA SER A 363 -9.72 25.96 -21.21
C SER A 363 -8.41 26.61 -21.64
N ASP A 364 -8.47 27.93 -21.69
CA ASP A 364 -7.57 28.88 -22.35
C ASP A 364 -6.06 28.63 -22.14
N GLY A 365 -5.30 28.56 -23.25
CA GLY A 365 -3.92 28.02 -23.25
C GLY A 365 -2.82 28.97 -23.75
N ALA A 366 -3.16 30.06 -24.45
CA ALA A 366 -2.21 30.82 -25.27
C ALA A 366 -1.02 31.41 -24.48
N GLU A 367 -1.27 32.14 -23.40
CA GLU A 367 -0.20 32.72 -22.56
C GLU A 367 0.65 31.64 -21.86
N ARG A 368 0.12 30.43 -21.68
CA ARG A 368 0.81 29.31 -21.03
C ARG A 368 1.83 28.66 -21.96
N GLN A 369 1.56 28.62 -23.26
CA GLN A 369 2.41 27.94 -24.26
C GLN A 369 3.76 28.65 -24.46
N GLU A 370 3.79 29.98 -24.52
CA GLU A 370 5.05 30.74 -24.77
C GLU A 370 6.01 30.71 -23.56
N ALA A 371 5.46 30.78 -22.34
CA ALA A 371 6.23 30.54 -21.12
C ALA A 371 6.76 29.10 -21.03
N THR A 372 5.96 28.13 -21.49
CA THR A 372 6.34 26.70 -21.51
C THR A 372 7.45 26.44 -22.52
N PHE A 373 7.43 27.08 -23.70
CA PHE A 373 8.50 26.98 -24.69
C PHE A 373 9.84 27.51 -24.17
N THR A 374 9.85 28.70 -23.58
CA THR A 374 11.07 29.31 -23.02
C THR A 374 11.67 28.43 -21.91
N GLN A 375 10.82 27.83 -21.06
CA GLN A 375 11.27 26.88 -20.04
C GLN A 375 11.78 25.57 -20.66
N ALA A 376 11.09 25.01 -21.66
CA ALA A 376 11.50 23.77 -22.33
C ALA A 376 12.87 23.91 -23.02
N MET A 377 13.12 25.03 -23.71
CA MET A 377 14.42 25.31 -24.33
C MET A 377 15.52 25.50 -23.27
N ARG A 378 15.26 26.27 -22.21
CA ARG A 378 16.21 26.43 -21.09
C ARG A 378 16.62 25.08 -20.49
N VAL A 379 15.67 24.18 -20.25
CA VAL A 379 15.95 22.84 -19.68
C VAL A 379 16.85 22.02 -20.61
N LEU A 380 16.60 22.06 -21.92
CA LEU A 380 17.43 21.35 -22.91
C LEU A 380 18.85 21.94 -23.00
N GLU A 381 19.00 23.26 -22.83
CA GLU A 381 20.30 23.95 -22.80
C GLU A 381 21.08 23.72 -21.50
N GLU A 382 20.43 23.85 -20.33
CA GLU A 382 21.03 23.60 -19.01
C GLU A 382 21.53 22.15 -18.91
N VAL A 383 20.71 21.18 -19.30
CA VAL A 383 21.11 19.76 -19.25
C VAL A 383 22.26 19.48 -20.23
N ARG A 384 22.27 20.09 -21.43
CA ARG A 384 23.43 20.00 -22.35
C ARG A 384 24.71 20.54 -21.70
N GLY A 385 24.66 21.67 -21.00
CA GLY A 385 25.83 22.23 -20.31
C GLY A 385 26.38 21.35 -19.19
N THR A 386 25.51 20.58 -18.50
CA THR A 386 25.97 19.70 -17.42
C THR A 386 26.73 18.45 -17.90
N SER A 387 26.45 17.93 -19.10
CA SER A 387 27.10 16.71 -19.59
C SER A 387 28.57 16.92 -19.97
N GLU A 388 28.96 18.14 -20.35
CA GLU A 388 30.35 18.51 -20.69
C GLU A 388 31.26 18.66 -19.45
N THR A 389 30.69 18.73 -18.24
CA THR A 389 31.44 18.99 -16.99
C THR A 389 31.52 17.81 -16.01
N GLY A 390 30.96 16.65 -16.36
CA GLY A 390 30.87 15.48 -15.48
C GLY A 390 32.21 14.77 -15.24
N HIS A 391 32.75 14.88 -14.03
CA HIS A 391 33.96 14.18 -13.60
C HIS A 391 33.71 12.67 -13.44
N ALA A 392 34.64 11.84 -13.93
CA ALA A 392 34.51 10.38 -13.89
C ALA A 392 34.73 9.80 -12.47
N GLY A 393 33.66 9.40 -11.80
CA GLY A 393 33.70 8.69 -10.51
C GLY A 393 32.42 7.88 -10.25
N ASP A 394 32.58 6.61 -9.86
CA ASP A 394 31.53 5.61 -9.58
C ASP A 394 30.52 5.30 -10.71
N ALA A 395 30.99 4.51 -11.68
CA ALA A 395 30.18 3.95 -12.76
C ALA A 395 29.42 2.68 -12.32
N SER A 396 28.21 2.85 -11.78
CA SER A 396 27.21 1.77 -11.69
C SER A 396 26.59 1.51 -13.08
N PRO A 397 26.29 0.25 -13.48
CA PRO A 397 25.65 -0.05 -14.76
C PRO A 397 24.35 0.73 -15.00
N LEU A 398 23.60 1.01 -13.93
CA LEU A 398 22.36 1.80 -13.99
C LEU A 398 22.60 3.25 -14.47
N ASN A 399 23.71 3.86 -14.06
CA ASN A 399 24.09 5.23 -14.44
C ASN A 399 24.47 5.29 -15.92
N ASN A 400 25.17 4.28 -16.44
CA ASN A 400 25.56 4.22 -17.85
C ASN A 400 24.33 4.11 -18.76
N THR A 401 23.37 3.23 -18.42
CA THR A 401 22.11 3.13 -19.17
C THR A 401 21.33 4.44 -19.08
N ALA A 402 21.15 5.03 -17.89
CA ALA A 402 20.46 6.30 -17.75
C ALA A 402 21.11 7.39 -18.64
N SER A 403 22.43 7.60 -18.55
CA SER A 403 23.16 8.61 -19.33
C SER A 403 23.02 8.41 -20.85
N ALA A 404 23.04 7.16 -21.34
CA ALA A 404 22.82 6.87 -22.76
C ALA A 404 21.39 7.26 -23.22
N LEU A 405 20.37 6.98 -22.40
CA LEU A 405 18.98 7.35 -22.68
C LEU A 405 18.76 8.88 -22.60
N PHE A 406 19.39 9.56 -21.63
CA PHE A 406 19.40 11.03 -21.54
C PHE A 406 20.00 11.65 -22.80
N ASN A 407 21.20 11.22 -23.23
CA ASN A 407 21.85 11.73 -24.44
C ASN A 407 21.00 11.47 -25.70
N ARG A 408 20.30 10.33 -25.78
CA ARG A 408 19.35 10.05 -26.87
C ARG A 408 18.15 11.00 -26.86
N THR A 409 17.62 11.34 -25.69
CA THR A 409 16.50 12.31 -25.55
C THR A 409 16.93 13.73 -25.95
N LEU A 410 18.14 14.16 -25.56
CA LEU A 410 18.67 15.50 -25.87
C LEU A 410 19.01 15.68 -27.35
N THR A 411 19.35 14.61 -28.05
CA THR A 411 19.61 14.62 -29.51
C THR A 411 18.35 14.39 -30.34
N LEU A 412 17.24 13.94 -29.73
CA LEU A 412 15.99 13.65 -30.43
C LEU A 412 15.40 14.85 -31.20
N PRO A 413 15.36 16.10 -30.67
CA PRO A 413 14.86 17.25 -31.43
C PRO A 413 15.59 17.48 -32.75
N TYR A 414 16.92 17.31 -32.76
CA TYR A 414 17.75 17.45 -33.95
C TYR A 414 17.47 16.35 -34.97
N ARG A 415 17.45 15.08 -34.52
CA ARG A 415 17.14 13.93 -35.40
C ARG A 415 15.73 14.02 -35.99
N MET A 416 14.76 14.53 -35.22
CA MET A 416 13.40 14.78 -35.69
C MET A 416 13.34 15.91 -36.72
N ALA A 417 14.10 16.99 -36.53
CA ALA A 417 14.19 18.07 -37.51
C ALA A 417 14.84 17.62 -38.84
N GLU A 418 15.86 16.76 -38.79
CA GLU A 418 16.44 16.13 -39.99
C GLU A 418 15.44 15.20 -40.70
N THR A 419 14.68 14.40 -39.93
CA THR A 419 13.77 13.38 -40.47
C THR A 419 12.47 13.95 -41.03
N PHE A 420 11.85 14.91 -40.33
CA PHE A 420 10.57 15.49 -40.71
C PHE A 420 10.71 16.81 -41.50
N GLY A 421 11.91 17.38 -41.56
CA GLY A 421 12.20 18.59 -42.33
C GLY A 421 11.55 19.84 -41.73
N LYS A 422 11.13 20.77 -42.60
CA LYS A 422 10.52 22.03 -42.17
C LYS A 422 9.11 21.77 -41.63
N PRO A 423 8.79 22.18 -40.39
CA PRO A 423 7.48 21.94 -39.80
C PRO A 423 6.36 22.73 -40.48
N GLU A 424 5.20 22.10 -40.63
CA GLU A 424 3.97 22.70 -41.17
C GLU A 424 3.27 23.61 -40.14
N SER A 425 3.30 23.20 -38.87
CA SER A 425 2.68 23.90 -37.73
C SER A 425 3.74 24.23 -36.68
N ALA A 426 3.83 25.50 -36.30
CA ALA A 426 4.68 25.92 -35.18
C ALA A 426 4.15 25.35 -33.85
N GLU A 427 2.82 25.29 -33.67
CA GLU A 427 2.21 24.78 -32.43
C GLU A 427 2.55 23.30 -32.20
N ASP A 428 2.58 22.50 -33.26
CA ASP A 428 2.91 21.07 -33.19
C ASP A 428 4.36 20.86 -32.74
N VAL A 429 5.28 21.67 -33.25
CA VAL A 429 6.69 21.68 -32.83
C VAL A 429 6.81 22.10 -31.37
N LEU A 430 6.14 23.18 -30.96
CA LEU A 430 6.17 23.67 -29.59
C LEU A 430 5.65 22.61 -28.61
N ALA A 431 4.54 21.94 -28.93
CA ALA A 431 3.98 20.86 -28.13
C ALA A 431 4.92 19.65 -28.05
N THR A 432 5.54 19.27 -29.17
CA THR A 432 6.49 18.15 -29.26
C THR A 432 7.79 18.43 -28.50
N LEU A 433 8.39 19.62 -28.65
CA LEU A 433 9.57 20.04 -27.90
C LEU A 433 9.30 20.13 -26.39
N SER A 434 8.14 20.66 -26.00
CA SER A 434 7.70 20.69 -24.60
C SER A 434 7.60 19.29 -24.00
N ALA A 435 7.08 18.32 -24.77
CA ALA A 435 7.00 16.93 -24.34
C ALA A 435 8.38 16.25 -24.22
N ILE A 436 9.34 16.59 -25.10
CA ILE A 436 10.73 16.11 -25.00
C ILE A 436 11.43 16.71 -23.77
N ALA A 437 11.30 18.02 -23.52
CA ALA A 437 11.88 18.66 -22.34
C ALA A 437 11.30 18.08 -21.04
N ALA A 438 9.97 17.90 -20.99
CA ALA A 438 9.31 17.22 -19.87
C ALA A 438 9.81 15.78 -19.68
N LEU A 439 10.16 15.06 -20.76
CA LEU A 439 10.70 13.69 -20.68
C LEU A 439 12.05 13.67 -19.97
N VAL A 440 12.94 14.63 -20.28
CA VAL A 440 14.24 14.81 -19.62
C VAL A 440 14.06 15.15 -18.14
N GLU A 441 13.16 16.07 -17.77
CA GLU A 441 12.90 16.38 -16.35
C GLU A 441 12.36 15.15 -15.59
N CYS A 442 11.44 14.40 -16.20
CA CYS A 442 10.75 13.29 -15.55
C CYS A 442 11.61 12.03 -15.44
N SER A 443 12.62 11.84 -16.30
CA SER A 443 13.60 10.77 -16.10
C SER A 443 14.50 11.01 -14.88
N TYR A 444 14.87 12.26 -14.53
CA TYR A 444 15.57 12.50 -13.26
C TYR A 444 14.76 12.06 -12.03
N ILE A 445 13.43 12.25 -12.07
CA ILE A 445 12.52 11.74 -11.03
C ILE A 445 12.45 10.21 -11.05
N SER A 446 12.31 9.60 -12.24
CA SER A 446 12.14 8.16 -12.44
C SER A 446 13.39 7.32 -12.12
N PHE A 447 14.58 7.89 -12.33
CA PHE A 447 15.87 7.24 -12.08
C PHE A 447 16.48 7.57 -10.71
N SER A 448 15.83 8.43 -9.92
CA SER A 448 16.16 8.65 -8.50
C SER A 448 16.13 7.34 -7.68
N PRO A 449 16.92 7.16 -6.61
CA PRO A 449 17.02 5.90 -5.83
C PRO A 449 15.74 5.41 -5.11
N SER A 450 14.58 6.01 -5.35
CA SER A 450 13.33 5.80 -4.59
C SER A 450 12.48 4.59 -5.03
N GLY A 451 13.04 3.67 -5.81
CA GLY A 451 12.43 2.39 -6.19
C GLY A 451 11.15 2.53 -7.03
N VAL A 452 10.16 1.67 -6.76
CA VAL A 452 8.82 1.66 -7.41
C VAL A 452 8.21 3.06 -7.45
N GLY A 453 8.25 3.78 -6.32
CA GLY A 453 7.58 5.07 -6.15
C GLY A 453 8.10 6.15 -7.09
N GLY A 454 9.43 6.31 -7.18
CA GLY A 454 10.05 7.28 -8.09
C GLY A 454 9.82 6.94 -9.55
N ALA A 455 10.01 5.66 -9.90
CA ALA A 455 9.87 5.18 -11.27
C ALA A 455 8.46 5.45 -11.83
N TRP A 456 7.43 5.10 -11.07
CA TRP A 456 6.03 5.43 -11.35
C TRP A 456 5.79 6.94 -11.36
N LEU A 457 6.24 7.67 -10.35
CA LEU A 457 5.98 9.11 -10.22
C LEU A 457 6.52 9.87 -11.43
N GLY A 458 7.73 9.58 -11.89
CA GLY A 458 8.29 10.20 -13.11
C GLY A 458 7.44 9.89 -14.35
N MET A 459 7.03 8.62 -14.52
CA MET A 459 6.19 8.19 -15.64
C MET A 459 4.85 8.93 -15.71
N VAL A 460 4.17 9.11 -14.56
CA VAL A 460 2.87 9.80 -14.49
C VAL A 460 3.04 11.32 -14.52
N THR A 461 4.09 11.87 -13.88
CA THR A 461 4.37 13.31 -13.90
C THR A 461 4.59 13.81 -15.32
N TRP A 462 5.23 13.02 -16.20
CA TRP A 462 5.35 13.36 -17.61
C TRP A 462 3.98 13.58 -18.28
N LEU A 463 3.06 12.62 -18.11
CA LEU A 463 1.71 12.71 -18.67
C LEU A 463 0.91 13.90 -18.13
N ASN A 464 1.20 14.37 -16.92
CA ASN A 464 0.57 15.56 -16.33
C ASN A 464 1.27 16.88 -16.75
N LYS A 465 2.48 16.82 -17.32
CA LYS A 465 3.25 17.99 -17.80
C LYS A 465 3.12 18.24 -19.30
N VAL A 466 2.89 17.22 -20.12
CA VAL A 466 2.75 17.40 -21.58
C VAL A 466 1.52 18.26 -21.93
N PRO A 467 1.62 19.19 -22.90
CA PRO A 467 0.48 20.00 -23.32
C PRO A 467 -0.67 19.15 -23.88
N GLU A 468 -1.92 19.58 -23.72
CA GLU A 468 -3.07 18.85 -24.29
C GLU A 468 -3.03 18.79 -25.82
N HIS A 469 -2.43 19.78 -26.50
CA HIS A 469 -2.17 19.71 -27.95
C HIS A 469 -1.28 18.51 -28.32
N PHE A 470 -0.29 18.16 -27.50
CA PHE A 470 0.53 16.96 -27.74
C PHE A 470 -0.32 15.68 -27.67
N ILE A 471 -1.27 15.60 -26.73
CA ILE A 471 -2.17 14.46 -26.58
C ILE A 471 -3.15 14.36 -27.76
N TYR A 472 -3.65 15.51 -28.25
CA TYR A 472 -4.40 15.60 -29.49
C TYR A 472 -3.59 15.09 -30.69
N LEU A 473 -2.33 15.49 -30.83
CA LEU A 473 -1.44 15.01 -31.90
C LEU A 473 -1.21 13.49 -31.84
N VAL A 474 -1.04 12.91 -30.65
CA VAL A 474 -1.00 11.45 -30.48
C VAL A 474 -2.32 10.80 -30.90
N GLY A 475 -3.48 11.40 -30.59
CA GLY A 475 -4.80 10.91 -31.01
C GLY A 475 -5.04 10.98 -32.51
N SER A 476 -4.46 12.00 -33.15
CA SER A 476 -4.44 12.20 -34.61
C SER A 476 -3.35 11.38 -35.31
N HIS A 477 -2.59 10.55 -34.58
CA HIS A 477 -1.50 9.71 -35.10
C HIS A 477 -0.36 10.48 -35.79
N ASN A 478 -0.10 11.72 -35.35
CA ASN A 478 1.04 12.51 -35.83
C ASN A 478 2.36 11.77 -35.55
N LEU A 479 3.17 11.55 -36.59
CA LEU A 479 4.39 10.73 -36.50
C LEU A 479 5.42 11.29 -35.51
N ALA A 480 5.58 12.63 -35.44
CA ALA A 480 6.50 13.26 -34.51
C ALA A 480 6.07 13.05 -33.04
N ALA A 481 4.77 13.20 -32.76
CA ALA A 481 4.22 12.95 -31.43
C ALA A 481 4.31 11.46 -31.04
N LEU A 482 4.08 10.54 -31.98
CA LEU A 482 4.25 9.10 -31.76
C LEU A 482 5.71 8.70 -31.48
N VAL A 483 6.69 9.31 -32.15
CA VAL A 483 8.12 9.09 -31.86
C VAL A 483 8.47 9.52 -30.43
N VAL A 484 7.99 10.68 -29.97
CA VAL A 484 8.23 11.13 -28.58
C VAL A 484 7.53 10.21 -27.58
N LEU A 485 6.32 9.75 -27.88
CA LEU A 485 5.62 8.77 -27.04
C LEU A 485 6.36 7.43 -26.97
N ALA A 486 6.99 6.97 -28.06
CA ALA A 486 7.81 5.77 -28.04
C ALA A 486 9.01 5.91 -27.09
N HIS A 487 9.65 7.08 -27.06
CA HIS A 487 10.73 7.37 -26.11
C HIS A 487 10.21 7.41 -24.66
N TRP A 488 9.03 7.98 -24.39
CA TRP A 488 8.39 7.90 -23.07
C TRP A 488 8.12 6.46 -22.63
N ALA A 489 7.61 5.61 -23.53
CA ALA A 489 7.37 4.20 -23.24
C ALA A 489 8.69 3.45 -22.95
N ALA A 490 9.66 3.57 -23.85
CA ALA A 490 10.95 2.91 -23.74
C ALA A 490 11.77 3.33 -22.51
N PHE A 491 11.58 4.55 -22.00
CA PHE A 491 12.37 5.08 -20.88
C PHE A 491 11.62 5.06 -19.55
N LEU A 492 10.39 5.61 -19.49
CA LEU A 492 9.67 5.74 -18.21
C LEU A 492 8.77 4.53 -17.92
N VAL A 493 8.09 3.97 -18.93
CA VAL A 493 7.26 2.76 -18.74
C VAL A 493 8.15 1.54 -18.50
N LYS A 494 9.19 1.32 -19.34
CA LYS A 494 10.20 0.26 -19.17
C LYS A 494 10.87 0.33 -17.78
N ARG A 495 11.14 1.54 -17.29
CA ARG A 495 11.70 1.77 -15.94
C ARG A 495 10.71 1.44 -14.83
N ALA A 496 9.45 1.87 -14.92
CA ALA A 496 8.42 1.54 -13.94
C ALA A 496 8.14 0.03 -13.87
N GLU A 497 8.07 -0.63 -15.02
CA GLU A 497 7.97 -2.08 -15.19
C GLU A 497 9.13 -2.80 -14.48
N HIS A 498 10.38 -2.47 -14.82
CA HIS A 498 11.58 -3.05 -14.20
C HIS A 498 11.73 -2.75 -12.70
N CYS A 499 11.14 -1.65 -12.20
CA CYS A 499 11.18 -1.31 -10.79
C CYS A 499 10.18 -2.10 -9.92
N GLY A 500 9.28 -2.89 -10.51
CA GLY A 500 8.32 -3.72 -9.77
C GLY A 500 6.85 -3.33 -9.94
N CYS A 501 6.51 -2.44 -10.89
CA CYS A 501 5.11 -2.19 -11.27
C CYS A 501 4.57 -3.38 -12.09
N TRP A 502 4.31 -4.52 -11.42
CA TRP A 502 3.88 -5.79 -12.04
C TRP A 502 2.67 -5.64 -12.99
N PHE A 503 1.76 -4.71 -12.68
CA PHE A 503 0.57 -4.40 -13.48
C PHE A 503 0.88 -3.61 -14.77
N LEU A 504 2.14 -3.30 -15.05
CA LEU A 504 2.64 -2.73 -16.32
C LEU A 504 3.47 -3.73 -17.14
N SER A 505 3.60 -4.99 -16.70
CA SER A 505 4.43 -6.00 -17.36
C SER A 505 4.04 -6.23 -18.83
N GLY A 506 4.98 -6.06 -19.76
CA GLY A 506 4.77 -6.11 -21.20
C GLY A 506 4.15 -4.85 -21.82
N LEU A 507 3.66 -3.89 -21.04
CA LEU A 507 2.98 -2.69 -21.54
C LEU A 507 3.90 -1.83 -22.42
N THR A 508 5.18 -1.74 -22.05
CA THR A 508 6.23 -1.09 -22.87
C THR A 508 6.24 -1.64 -24.29
N LYS A 509 6.29 -2.97 -24.42
CA LYS A 509 6.30 -3.66 -25.71
C LYS A 509 4.98 -3.45 -26.47
N SER A 510 3.84 -3.51 -25.79
CA SER A 510 2.54 -3.27 -26.41
C SER A 510 2.38 -1.86 -26.97
N ILE A 511 2.89 -0.83 -26.27
CA ILE A 511 2.88 0.55 -26.77
C ILE A 511 3.80 0.68 -28.00
N LEU A 512 5.02 0.16 -27.92
CA LEU A 512 6.01 0.27 -28.99
C LEU A 512 5.56 -0.45 -30.27
N LEU A 513 4.93 -1.64 -30.15
CA LEU A 513 4.35 -2.34 -31.29
C LEU A 513 3.20 -1.54 -31.93
N GLN A 514 2.28 -1.00 -31.13
CA GLN A 514 1.20 -0.15 -31.65
C GLN A 514 1.71 1.13 -32.32
N ILE A 515 2.85 1.67 -31.89
CA ILE A 515 3.47 2.80 -32.57
C ILE A 515 4.09 2.34 -33.89
N ALA A 516 4.87 1.25 -33.88
CA ALA A 516 5.52 0.70 -35.07
C ALA A 516 4.52 0.35 -36.18
N GLU A 517 3.37 -0.23 -35.84
CA GLU A 517 2.25 -0.52 -36.76
C GLU A 517 1.66 0.74 -37.44
N ARG A 518 1.92 1.93 -36.91
CA ARG A 518 1.43 3.22 -37.45
C ARG A 518 2.53 4.06 -38.10
N LEU A 519 3.80 3.68 -37.98
CA LEU A 519 4.89 4.33 -38.72
C LEU A 519 4.90 3.81 -40.17
N PRO A 520 5.17 4.65 -41.19
CA PRO A 520 5.22 4.19 -42.57
C PRO A 520 6.31 3.11 -42.77
N PRO A 521 6.00 1.95 -43.38
CA PRO A 521 6.96 0.85 -43.57
C PRO A 521 8.11 1.22 -44.50
N ASP A 522 7.91 2.19 -45.40
CA ASP A 522 8.88 2.61 -46.41
C ASP A 522 9.77 3.77 -45.94
N ASN A 523 9.51 4.37 -44.77
CA ASN A 523 10.26 5.52 -44.26
C ASN A 523 11.29 5.10 -43.19
N HIS A 524 12.41 4.56 -43.66
CA HIS A 524 13.53 4.15 -42.81
C HIS A 524 14.07 5.27 -41.89
N ALA A 525 14.01 6.54 -42.32
CA ALA A 525 14.45 7.66 -41.49
C ALA A 525 13.58 7.78 -40.22
N VAL A 526 12.25 7.68 -40.36
CA VAL A 526 11.31 7.67 -39.23
C VAL A 526 11.46 6.41 -38.38
N GLN A 527 11.66 5.23 -38.99
CA GLN A 527 11.85 3.98 -38.24
C GLN A 527 13.13 4.01 -37.39
N SER A 528 14.24 4.54 -37.91
CA SER A 528 15.51 4.67 -37.17
C SER A 528 15.41 5.47 -35.86
N LEU A 529 14.37 6.30 -35.68
CA LEU A 529 14.11 7.01 -34.43
C LEU A 529 13.64 6.05 -33.32
N VAL A 530 12.94 4.97 -33.70
CA VAL A 530 12.23 4.04 -32.79
C VAL A 530 12.80 2.61 -32.80
N GLU A 531 13.47 2.16 -33.86
CA GLU A 531 14.03 0.79 -34.00
C GLU A 531 14.79 0.31 -32.76
N ASP A 532 15.79 1.07 -32.29
CA ASP A 532 16.61 0.68 -31.12
C ASP A 532 15.83 0.65 -29.79
N LEU A 533 14.59 1.17 -29.76
CA LEU A 533 13.73 1.15 -28.58
C LEU A 533 12.94 -0.16 -28.46
N ILE A 534 12.74 -0.87 -29.58
CA ILE A 534 11.96 -2.11 -29.69
C ILE A 534 12.80 -3.33 -29.24
N ALA A 535 14.13 -3.18 -29.19
CA ALA A 535 15.10 -4.15 -28.65
C ALA A 535 15.12 -4.22 -27.10
#